data_AF-A0A3R7YD68-F1
#
_entry.id   AF-A0A3R7YD68-F1
#
_cell.length_a   1.000
_cell.length_b   1.000
_cell.length_c   1.000
_cell.angle_alpha   90.00
_cell.angle_beta   90.00
_cell.angle_gamma   90.00
#
_symmetry.space_group_name_H-M   'P 1'
#
loop_
_entity.id
_entity.type
_entity.pdbx_description
1 polymer ?
#
loop_
_entity_poly.entity_id
_entity_poly.type
_entity_poly.pdbx_seq_one_letter_code
_entity_poly.pdbx_strand_id
1 'polypeptide(L)'
;ELVGPSRPIDHIEITTDKRTVLAISDTQLWFWHNTAPNKWVCECIDITPDTIEHYKHEFEISLTPLRSSLSSANSTPTVKDGFLCSGTVKLPLGNDKISCPGIEYDYYIKETPTNNNILHKLFLGLSLNRNVLLIGNVGTGKSWLSKSAFRLLQRSVEHMSLHEGTTVQDLLVWQKTVRVKDELSLDLEVSPLVRAAIEGKPCIIDEINRASTGVLAVLNHILQFREIILPKKIRYNNILTDRITISPGFKLVMTMNPPQQHTGINQMLADFMDRMYCVWIDYLPPEEERSLLKNIWYNIGGDTTTANFDTELRKLISIATITRDQDMGEPQRAISTRSLEKLVHFKKEYPKEHWLDILSMLTGVEGAVSPEKMSFFISTWDSSNTFSNQIESPHIRLDIASGTLEAGGKIWSRKDNNVRSRYFSGIEQNDRIIDL
;
A
#
# COMPACT_ATOMS: atom_id res chain seq x y z
N GLU A 1 8.01 -21.24 -37.72
CA GLU A 1 7.10 -20.59 -36.76
C GLU A 1 7.22 -21.35 -35.45
N LEU A 2 7.68 -20.70 -34.38
CA LEU A 2 7.71 -21.33 -33.07
C LEU A 2 6.31 -21.16 -32.47
N VAL A 3 5.53 -22.23 -32.48
CA VAL A 3 4.27 -22.31 -31.73
C VAL A 3 4.64 -22.29 -30.25
N GLY A 4 4.06 -21.34 -29.51
CA GLY A 4 4.35 -21.12 -28.11
C GLY A 4 3.09 -20.86 -27.28
N PRO A 5 3.21 -20.90 -25.94
CA PRO A 5 2.08 -20.76 -25.04
C PRO A 5 1.39 -19.42 -25.23
N SER A 6 0.06 -19.45 -25.33
CA SER A 6 -0.80 -18.26 -25.35
C SER A 6 -1.01 -17.64 -23.96
N ARG A 7 -0.55 -18.34 -22.91
CA ARG A 7 -0.68 -17.97 -21.50
C ARG A 7 0.70 -17.64 -20.89
N PRO A 8 0.76 -16.81 -19.84
CA PRO A 8 2.01 -16.54 -19.14
C PRO A 8 2.66 -17.83 -18.62
N ILE A 9 3.98 -17.90 -18.74
CA ILE A 9 4.79 -19.04 -18.33
C ILE A 9 5.31 -18.75 -16.91
N ASP A 10 5.06 -19.66 -15.98
CA ASP A 10 5.49 -19.56 -14.58
C ASP A 10 6.94 -20.01 -14.38
N HIS A 11 7.39 -20.97 -15.20
CA HIS A 11 8.75 -21.51 -15.11
C HIS A 11 9.28 -21.99 -16.47
N ILE A 12 10.55 -21.72 -16.77
CA ILE A 12 11.26 -22.26 -17.94
C ILE A 12 12.55 -22.93 -17.49
N GLU A 13 12.79 -24.15 -17.97
CA GLU A 13 14.03 -24.88 -17.75
C GLU A 13 14.65 -25.29 -19.08
N ILE A 14 15.97 -25.12 -19.20
CA ILE A 14 16.73 -25.48 -20.40
C ILE A 14 17.77 -26.51 -19.99
N THR A 15 17.73 -27.66 -20.66
CA THR A 15 18.71 -28.73 -20.48
C THR A 15 20.14 -28.26 -20.77
N THR A 16 21.11 -28.84 -20.06
CA THR A 16 22.53 -28.44 -20.14
C THR A 16 23.14 -28.63 -21.53
N ASP A 17 22.62 -29.57 -22.32
CA ASP A 17 23.01 -29.79 -23.71
C ASP A 17 22.33 -28.82 -24.71
N LYS A 18 21.43 -27.95 -24.22
CA LYS A 18 20.64 -26.97 -24.96
C LYS A 18 19.83 -27.58 -26.10
N ARG A 19 19.52 -28.88 -26.03
CA ARG A 19 18.70 -29.57 -27.03
C ARG A 19 17.22 -29.58 -26.67
N THR A 20 16.91 -29.28 -25.42
CA THR A 20 15.55 -29.36 -24.90
C THR A 20 15.23 -28.14 -24.03
N VAL A 21 14.04 -27.57 -24.24
CA VAL A 21 13.45 -26.49 -23.45
C VAL A 21 12.12 -26.99 -22.89
N LEU A 22 11.91 -26.79 -21.60
CA LEU A 22 10.67 -27.09 -20.91
C LEU A 22 10.07 -25.77 -20.40
N ALA A 23 8.80 -25.52 -20.65
CA ALA A 23 8.08 -24.40 -20.05
C ALA A 23 6.80 -24.89 -19.37
N ILE A 24 6.52 -24.35 -18.19
CA ILE A 24 5.35 -24.70 -17.39
C ILE A 24 4.51 -23.45 -17.22
N SER A 25 3.23 -23.58 -17.54
CA SER A 25 2.17 -22.67 -17.13
C SER A 25 1.23 -23.40 -16.18
N ASP A 26 0.42 -22.65 -15.43
CA ASP A 26 -0.62 -23.16 -14.50
C ASP A 26 -1.44 -24.36 -15.03
N THR A 27 -1.68 -24.45 -16.34
CA THR A 27 -2.52 -25.50 -16.94
C THR A 27 -1.86 -26.28 -18.08
N GLN A 28 -0.63 -25.97 -18.48
CA GLN A 28 0.02 -26.59 -19.64
C GLN A 28 1.52 -26.76 -19.45
N LEU A 29 2.02 -27.94 -19.81
CA LEU A 29 3.42 -28.25 -19.95
C LEU A 29 3.81 -28.19 -21.43
N TRP A 30 4.80 -27.38 -21.75
CA TRP A 30 5.33 -27.22 -23.09
C TRP A 30 6.75 -27.77 -23.17
N PHE A 31 7.00 -28.57 -24.19
CA PHE A 31 8.27 -29.26 -24.41
C PHE A 31 8.77 -28.99 -25.82
N TRP A 32 9.92 -28.33 -25.94
CA TRP A 32 10.61 -28.18 -27.22
C TRP A 32 11.85 -29.05 -27.22
N HIS A 33 12.00 -29.89 -28.24
CA HIS A 33 13.22 -30.67 -28.42
C HIS A 33 13.75 -30.58 -29.85
N ASN A 34 15.06 -30.63 -29.95
CA ASN A 34 15.79 -30.51 -31.20
C ASN A 34 15.94 -31.89 -31.85
N THR A 35 15.35 -32.08 -33.03
CA THR A 35 15.40 -33.35 -33.78
C THR A 35 16.49 -33.35 -34.86
N ALA A 36 16.93 -32.19 -35.32
CA ALA A 36 17.99 -32.00 -36.31
C ALA A 36 18.51 -30.54 -36.26
N PRO A 37 19.71 -30.23 -36.77
CA PRO A 37 20.21 -28.85 -36.79
C PRO A 37 19.17 -27.90 -37.43
N ASN A 38 18.71 -26.91 -36.67
CA ASN A 38 17.64 -25.96 -37.01
C ASN A 38 16.20 -26.51 -37.09
N LYS A 39 15.92 -27.71 -36.55
CA LYS A 39 14.57 -28.28 -36.47
C LYS A 39 14.16 -28.54 -35.01
N TRP A 40 13.27 -27.68 -34.52
CA TRP A 40 12.65 -27.80 -33.20
C TRP A 40 11.23 -28.34 -33.34
N VAL A 41 10.91 -29.36 -32.56
CA VAL A 41 9.55 -29.88 -32.41
C VAL A 41 9.01 -29.39 -31.07
N CYS A 42 7.75 -28.96 -31.05
CA CYS A 42 7.04 -28.46 -29.88
C CYS A 42 5.88 -29.40 -29.58
N GLU A 43 5.82 -29.88 -28.34
CA GLU A 43 4.73 -30.68 -27.80
C GLU A 43 4.11 -29.92 -26.62
N CYS A 44 2.77 -29.91 -26.54
CA CYS A 44 2.02 -29.32 -25.45
C CYS A 44 1.17 -30.40 -24.79
N ILE A 45 1.24 -30.48 -23.47
CA ILE A 45 0.46 -31.39 -22.65
C ILE A 45 -0.40 -30.54 -21.72
N ASP A 46 -1.72 -30.68 -21.80
CA ASP A 46 -2.63 -30.03 -20.86
C ASP A 46 -2.55 -30.74 -19.50
N ILE A 47 -2.32 -29.97 -18.43
CA ILE A 47 -2.25 -30.47 -17.07
C ILE A 47 -3.68 -30.53 -16.51
N THR A 48 -4.34 -31.67 -16.70
CA THR A 48 -5.63 -31.99 -16.08
C THR A 48 -5.44 -32.94 -14.89
N PRO A 49 -6.40 -33.00 -13.93
CA PRO A 49 -6.35 -33.93 -12.80
C PRO A 49 -6.13 -35.39 -13.24
N ASP A 50 -6.74 -35.78 -14.38
CA ASP A 50 -6.64 -37.13 -14.95
C ASP A 50 -5.23 -37.43 -15.48
N THR A 51 -4.57 -36.47 -16.14
CA THR A 51 -3.17 -36.62 -16.57
C THR A 51 -2.20 -36.75 -15.39
N ILE A 52 -2.45 -36.04 -14.28
CA ILE A 52 -1.61 -36.12 -13.08
C ILE A 52 -1.71 -37.52 -12.44
N GLU A 53 -2.91 -38.12 -12.42
CA GLU A 53 -3.08 -39.50 -11.94
C GLU A 53 -2.46 -40.54 -12.86
N HIS A 54 -2.50 -40.34 -14.18
CA HIS A 54 -1.91 -41.26 -15.15
C HIS A 54 -0.37 -41.36 -15.01
N TYR A 55 0.31 -40.21 -14.89
CA TYR A 55 1.78 -40.18 -14.82
C TYR A 55 2.37 -40.38 -13.41
N LYS A 56 1.55 -40.36 -12.36
CA LYS A 56 1.96 -40.67 -10.98
C LYS A 56 2.54 -42.07 -10.81
N HIS A 57 2.18 -43.02 -11.69
CA HIS A 57 2.59 -44.41 -11.60
C HIS A 57 3.82 -44.76 -12.46
N GLU A 58 4.08 -44.03 -13.55
CA GLU A 58 5.20 -44.32 -14.47
C GLU A 58 6.53 -43.69 -14.03
N PHE A 59 6.47 -42.59 -13.29
CA PHE A 59 7.64 -41.92 -12.77
C PHE A 59 7.53 -41.94 -11.24
N GLU A 60 8.54 -42.48 -10.54
CA GLU A 60 8.75 -42.19 -9.10
C GLU A 60 9.10 -40.70 -8.95
N ILE A 61 8.15 -39.81 -9.24
CA ILE A 61 8.27 -38.39 -8.99
C ILE A 61 8.01 -38.23 -7.52
N SER A 62 9.08 -38.26 -6.72
CA SER A 62 9.05 -37.59 -5.44
C SER A 62 8.82 -36.11 -5.75
N LEU A 63 7.57 -35.66 -5.67
CA LEU A 63 7.24 -34.26 -5.59
C LEU A 63 7.75 -33.75 -4.24
N THR A 64 9.06 -33.66 -4.08
CA THR A 64 9.64 -32.72 -3.12
C THR A 64 9.30 -31.36 -3.69
N PRO A 65 8.41 -30.58 -3.06
CA PRO A 65 8.20 -29.22 -3.50
C PRO A 65 9.57 -28.54 -3.41
N LEU A 66 10.04 -27.98 -4.52
CA LEU A 66 11.13 -26.99 -4.57
C LEU A 66 10.72 -25.68 -3.86
N ARG A 67 10.07 -25.79 -2.70
CA ARG A 67 9.79 -24.74 -1.72
C ARG A 67 10.60 -24.89 -0.44
N SER A 68 11.48 -25.89 -0.33
CA SER A 68 12.13 -26.26 0.94
C SER A 68 13.61 -25.87 1.09
N SER A 69 14.14 -24.98 0.24
CA SER A 69 15.49 -24.38 0.46
C SER A 69 15.51 -22.84 0.53
N LEU A 70 14.35 -22.18 0.43
CA LEU A 70 14.17 -20.75 0.77
C LEU A 70 13.16 -20.56 1.91
N SER A 71 12.85 -21.63 2.66
CA SER A 71 11.94 -21.62 3.81
C SER A 71 12.65 -21.36 5.14
N SER A 72 13.51 -20.34 5.18
CA SER A 72 13.60 -19.55 6.41
C SER A 72 12.79 -18.30 6.14
N ALA A 73 11.62 -18.16 6.77
CA ALA A 73 11.04 -16.83 6.93
C ALA A 73 12.19 -15.90 7.34
N ASN A 74 12.47 -14.85 6.57
CA ASN A 74 13.62 -14.01 6.87
C ASN A 74 13.45 -13.53 8.31
N SER A 75 14.47 -13.80 9.13
CA SER A 75 14.43 -13.46 10.54
C SER A 75 14.13 -11.98 10.70
N THR A 76 13.36 -11.63 11.73
CA THR A 76 13.10 -10.25 12.14
C THR A 76 14.38 -9.43 12.04
N PRO A 77 14.34 -8.23 11.41
CA PRO A 77 15.51 -7.37 11.34
C PRO A 77 15.96 -7.04 12.76
N THR A 78 17.22 -7.36 13.07
CA THR A 78 17.80 -7.14 14.41
C THR A 78 18.99 -6.21 14.33
N VAL A 79 19.16 -5.39 15.36
CA VAL A 79 20.31 -4.52 15.50
C VAL A 79 21.39 -5.25 16.30
N LYS A 80 22.56 -5.49 15.71
CA LYS A 80 23.72 -6.12 16.36
C LYS A 80 24.99 -5.35 16.02
N ASP A 81 25.81 -5.05 17.03
CA ASP A 81 27.14 -4.44 16.89
C ASP A 81 27.17 -3.15 16.04
N GLY A 82 26.12 -2.32 16.12
CA GLY A 82 26.02 -1.07 15.33
C GLY A 82 25.60 -1.28 13.88
N PHE A 83 25.19 -2.50 13.49
CA PHE A 83 24.64 -2.83 12.19
C PHE A 83 23.20 -3.34 12.32
N LEU A 84 22.35 -2.95 11.37
CA LEU A 84 21.06 -3.58 11.15
C LEU A 84 21.28 -4.83 10.29
N CYS A 85 20.94 -5.99 10.84
CA CYS A 85 21.04 -7.30 10.20
C CYS A 85 19.65 -7.79 9.80
N SER A 86 19.46 -8.15 8.53
CA SER A 86 18.26 -8.83 8.05
C SER A 86 18.71 -9.95 7.12
N GLY A 87 18.61 -11.20 7.57
CA GLY A 87 19.14 -12.36 6.84
C GLY A 87 20.64 -12.19 6.53
N THR A 88 20.98 -12.19 5.25
CA THR A 88 22.36 -12.01 4.75
C THR A 88 22.81 -10.56 4.65
N VAL A 89 21.89 -9.59 4.78
CA VAL A 89 22.17 -8.16 4.60
C VAL A 89 22.58 -7.52 5.92
N LYS A 90 23.67 -6.75 5.89
CA LYS A 90 24.15 -5.92 7.00
C LYS A 90 24.28 -4.48 6.55
N LEU A 91 23.61 -3.56 7.23
CA LEU A 91 23.66 -2.12 6.95
C LEU A 91 24.15 -1.35 8.17
N PRO A 92 25.05 -0.36 8.02
CA PRO A 92 25.50 0.46 9.13
C PRO A 92 24.36 1.37 9.60
N LEU A 93 24.16 1.42 10.92
CA LEU A 93 23.23 2.36 11.53
C LEU A 93 23.69 3.80 11.30
N GLY A 94 22.73 4.71 11.22
CA GLY A 94 22.98 6.15 11.28
C GLY A 94 23.18 6.63 12.71
N ASN A 95 23.62 7.89 12.84
CA ASN A 95 23.80 8.57 14.11
C ASN A 95 22.63 9.51 14.46
N ASP A 96 21.57 9.54 13.64
CA ASP A 96 20.50 10.54 13.68
C ASP A 96 19.34 10.13 14.59
N LYS A 97 19.62 9.77 15.85
CA LYS A 97 18.60 9.26 16.77
C LYS A 97 17.45 10.22 17.05
N ILE A 98 17.67 11.53 16.88
CA ILE A 98 16.68 12.59 17.18
C ILE A 98 15.82 12.93 15.94
N SER A 99 16.38 12.80 14.74
CA SER A 99 15.73 13.23 13.48
C SER A 99 15.20 12.06 12.64
N CYS A 100 15.28 10.83 13.13
CA CYS A 100 14.66 9.67 12.50
C CYS A 100 13.13 9.73 12.59
N PRO A 101 12.40 8.99 11.74
CA PRO A 101 10.93 8.93 11.83
C PRO A 101 10.45 8.60 13.24
N GLY A 102 9.33 9.20 13.67
CA GLY A 102 8.81 9.14 15.04
C GLY A 102 8.43 7.74 15.54
N ILE A 103 8.00 7.66 16.81
CA ILE A 103 7.71 6.38 17.49
C ILE A 103 6.53 5.62 16.86
N GLU A 104 5.65 6.33 16.16
CA GLU A 104 4.54 5.79 15.37
C GLU A 104 4.99 4.86 14.23
N TYR A 105 6.26 4.93 13.83
CA TYR A 105 6.88 4.05 12.83
C TYR A 105 7.68 2.92 13.45
N ASP A 106 7.52 2.62 14.75
CA ASP A 106 8.16 1.48 15.36
C ASP A 106 7.68 0.17 14.72
N TYR A 107 8.61 -0.54 14.10
CA TYR A 107 8.32 -1.71 13.29
C TYR A 107 7.84 -2.90 14.13
N TYR A 108 8.42 -3.08 15.31
CA TYR A 108 8.19 -4.27 16.13
C TYR A 108 6.73 -4.38 16.64
N ILE A 109 6.01 -3.27 16.69
CA ILE A 109 4.58 -3.23 17.08
C ILE A 109 3.70 -3.93 16.02
N LYS A 110 4.08 -3.86 14.74
CA LYS A 110 3.32 -4.36 13.59
C LYS A 110 4.13 -5.39 12.78
N GLU A 111 4.94 -6.17 13.49
CA GLU A 111 5.77 -7.21 12.87
C GLU A 111 4.91 -8.30 12.25
N THR A 112 5.23 -8.67 11.00
CA THR A 112 4.69 -9.86 10.35
C THR A 112 5.78 -10.54 9.51
N PRO A 113 5.71 -11.87 9.31
CA PRO A 113 6.64 -12.58 8.42
C PRO A 113 6.68 -12.00 6.99
N THR A 114 5.53 -11.61 6.44
CA THR A 114 5.46 -10.96 5.13
C THR A 114 6.20 -9.62 5.13
N ASN A 115 5.99 -8.78 6.14
CA ASN A 115 6.70 -7.50 6.25
C ASN A 115 8.21 -7.69 6.46
N ASN A 116 8.63 -8.73 7.20
CA ASN A 116 10.04 -9.06 7.40
C ASN A 116 10.73 -9.36 6.06
N ASN A 117 10.06 -10.10 5.17
CA ASN A 117 10.54 -10.37 3.82
C ASN A 117 10.62 -9.11 2.95
N ILE A 118 9.64 -8.21 3.05
CA ILE A 118 9.63 -6.96 2.29
C ILE A 118 10.74 -6.03 2.79
N LEU A 119 10.93 -5.90 4.10
CA LEU A 119 12.03 -5.15 4.69
C LEU A 119 13.38 -5.70 4.27
N HIS A 120 13.54 -7.03 4.26
CA HIS A 120 14.76 -7.66 3.78
C HIS A 120 15.09 -7.25 2.33
N LYS A 121 14.09 -7.27 1.43
CA LYS A 121 14.25 -6.79 0.05
C LYS A 121 14.62 -5.30 0.01
N LEU A 122 13.96 -4.47 0.81
CA LEU A 122 14.26 -3.04 0.90
C LEU A 122 15.72 -2.81 1.34
N PHE A 123 16.17 -3.49 2.39
CA PHE A 123 17.55 -3.42 2.87
C PHE A 123 18.56 -3.96 1.87
N LEU A 124 18.23 -5.04 1.15
CA LEU A 124 19.04 -5.56 0.06
C LEU A 124 19.24 -4.49 -1.02
N GLY A 125 18.16 -3.85 -1.49
CA GLY A 125 18.24 -2.75 -2.46
C GLY A 125 19.11 -1.58 -1.98
N LEU A 126 18.99 -1.18 -0.72
CA LEU A 126 19.83 -0.14 -0.12
C LEU A 126 21.30 -0.56 -0.03
N SER A 127 21.59 -1.83 0.32
CA SER A 127 22.96 -2.37 0.42
C SER A 127 23.66 -2.40 -0.95
N LEU A 128 22.90 -2.63 -2.01
CA LEU A 128 23.37 -2.57 -3.41
C LEU A 128 23.51 -1.14 -3.93
N ASN A 129 23.38 -0.13 -3.06
CA ASN A 129 23.48 1.30 -3.38
C ASN A 129 22.43 1.78 -4.40
N ARG A 130 21.33 1.02 -4.59
CA ARG A 130 20.23 1.33 -5.51
C ARG A 130 19.16 2.19 -4.83
N ASN A 131 18.38 2.88 -5.65
CA ASN A 131 17.14 3.52 -5.20
C ASN A 131 16.02 2.48 -5.23
N VAL A 132 15.06 2.56 -4.32
CA VAL A 132 14.04 1.52 -4.11
C VAL A 132 12.67 2.05 -4.51
N LEU A 133 11.88 1.25 -5.21
CA LEU A 133 10.49 1.52 -5.52
C LEU A 133 9.59 0.49 -4.84
N LEU A 134 8.66 0.94 -4.01
CA LEU A 134 7.62 0.10 -3.40
C LEU A 134 6.33 0.21 -4.21
N ILE A 135 5.91 -0.90 -4.82
CA ILE A 135 4.72 -0.98 -5.66
C ILE A 135 3.68 -1.84 -4.94
N GLY A 136 2.43 -1.37 -4.82
CA GLY A 136 1.38 -2.15 -4.16
C GLY A 136 0.06 -1.42 -4.04
N ASN A 137 -1.02 -2.11 -3.72
CA ASN A 137 -2.35 -1.50 -3.64
C ASN A 137 -2.49 -0.46 -2.51
N VAL A 138 -3.59 0.29 -2.53
CA VAL A 138 -3.85 1.32 -1.52
C VAL A 138 -3.99 0.67 -0.14
N GLY A 139 -3.29 1.23 0.85
CA GLY A 139 -3.39 0.80 2.24
C GLY A 139 -2.69 -0.53 2.58
N THR A 140 -1.78 -1.03 1.73
CA THR A 140 -0.87 -2.16 2.06
C THR A 140 0.30 -1.77 2.98
N GLY A 141 0.42 -0.50 3.35
CA GLY A 141 1.44 -0.05 4.33
C GLY A 141 2.76 0.44 3.74
N LYS A 142 2.87 0.64 2.42
CA LYS A 142 4.11 1.09 1.72
C LYS A 142 4.84 2.24 2.40
N SER A 143 4.15 3.36 2.65
CA SER A 143 4.73 4.56 3.28
C SER A 143 5.07 4.37 4.76
N TRP A 144 4.33 3.50 5.46
CA TRP A 144 4.65 3.15 6.83
C TRP A 144 5.93 2.30 6.87
N LEU A 145 6.01 1.28 6.02
CA LEU A 145 7.15 0.37 5.96
C LEU A 145 8.45 1.08 5.55
N SER A 146 8.40 2.01 4.60
CA SER A 146 9.57 2.80 4.20
C SER A 146 10.10 3.67 5.35
N LYS A 147 9.21 4.35 6.08
CA LYS A 147 9.57 5.14 7.27
C LYS A 147 10.08 4.24 8.42
N SER A 148 9.42 3.11 8.67
CA SER A 148 9.87 2.12 9.66
C SER A 148 11.26 1.56 9.34
N ALA A 149 11.56 1.30 8.07
CA ALA A 149 12.88 0.83 7.65
C ALA A 149 13.99 1.82 8.02
N PHE A 150 13.79 3.12 7.79
CA PHE A 150 14.79 4.12 8.14
C PHE A 150 14.84 4.46 9.64
N ARG A 151 13.72 4.28 10.36
CA ARG A 151 13.74 4.30 11.83
C ARG A 151 14.61 3.17 12.38
N LEU A 152 14.47 1.95 11.86
CA LEU A 152 15.35 0.82 12.21
C LEU A 152 16.82 1.10 11.89
N LEU A 153 17.10 1.78 10.77
CA LEU A 153 18.44 2.21 10.39
C LEU A 153 18.95 3.42 11.18
N GLN A 154 18.14 4.05 12.04
CA GLN A 154 18.49 5.27 12.80
C GLN A 154 18.99 6.42 11.90
N ARG A 155 18.35 6.60 10.74
CA ARG A 155 18.68 7.66 9.78
C ARG A 155 17.57 8.70 9.71
N SER A 156 17.95 9.96 9.61
CA SER A 156 17.02 11.04 9.27
C SER A 156 16.56 10.91 7.82
N VAL A 157 15.30 11.24 7.56
CA VAL A 157 14.69 11.08 6.24
C VAL A 157 13.86 12.30 5.93
N GLU A 158 14.03 12.84 4.73
CA GLU A 158 13.12 13.84 4.17
C GLU A 158 11.94 13.14 3.50
N HIS A 159 10.73 13.63 3.72
CA HIS A 159 9.50 13.03 3.18
C HIS A 159 8.74 14.06 2.35
N MET A 160 8.23 13.63 1.20
CA MET A 160 7.29 14.41 0.40
C MET A 160 6.29 13.49 -0.30
N SER A 161 5.12 14.05 -0.64
CA SER A 161 4.08 13.35 -1.41
C SER A 161 3.82 14.12 -2.70
N LEU A 162 3.69 13.39 -3.80
CA LEU A 162 3.33 13.95 -5.10
C LEU A 162 1.82 13.89 -5.30
N HIS A 163 1.32 14.79 -6.14
CA HIS A 163 -0.06 14.87 -6.58
C HIS A 163 -0.09 15.34 -8.05
N GLU A 164 -1.24 15.23 -8.71
CA GLU A 164 -1.36 15.56 -10.14
C GLU A 164 -0.99 17.02 -10.45
N GLY A 165 -1.25 17.93 -9.51
CA GLY A 165 -0.87 19.34 -9.60
C GLY A 165 0.58 19.67 -9.23
N THR A 166 1.39 18.69 -8.81
CA THR A 166 2.78 18.97 -8.41
C THR A 166 3.60 19.39 -9.63
N THR A 167 4.18 20.59 -9.55
CA THR A 167 5.03 21.14 -10.60
C THR A 167 6.52 20.82 -10.35
N VAL A 168 7.35 21.01 -11.37
CA VAL A 168 8.82 20.91 -11.22
C VAL A 168 9.36 21.93 -10.21
N GLN A 169 8.73 23.10 -10.11
CA GLN A 169 9.09 24.09 -9.10
C GLN A 169 8.80 23.55 -7.71
N ASP A 170 7.63 22.97 -7.47
CA ASP A 170 7.27 22.36 -6.18
C ASP A 170 8.18 21.18 -5.81
N LEU A 171 8.70 20.46 -6.80
CA LEU A 171 9.65 19.37 -6.59
C LEU A 171 11.02 19.88 -6.09
N LEU A 172 11.44 21.08 -6.50
CA LEU A 172 12.82 21.56 -6.35
C LEU A 172 12.97 22.75 -5.39
N VAL A 173 12.15 23.79 -5.56
CA VAL A 173 12.29 25.07 -4.84
C VAL A 173 10.94 25.70 -4.58
N TRP A 174 10.68 26.05 -3.32
CA TRP A 174 9.49 26.76 -2.89
C TRP A 174 9.77 28.25 -2.72
N GLN A 175 8.74 29.06 -2.95
CA GLN A 175 8.79 30.48 -2.66
C GLN A 175 8.38 30.68 -1.21
N LYS A 176 9.23 31.36 -0.44
CA LYS A 176 8.97 31.70 0.94
C LYS A 176 8.89 33.20 1.07
N THR A 177 7.78 33.70 1.58
CA THR A 177 7.66 35.13 1.91
C THR A 177 8.31 35.36 3.27
N VAL A 178 9.35 36.19 3.31
CA VAL A 178 10.07 36.55 4.52
C VAL A 178 9.91 38.05 4.75
N ARG A 179 9.51 38.42 5.96
CA ARG A 179 9.44 39.82 6.37
C ARG A 179 10.81 40.27 6.86
N VAL A 180 11.47 41.12 6.08
CA VAL A 180 12.79 41.68 6.43
C VAL A 180 12.61 43.17 6.61
N LYS A 181 12.83 43.68 7.84
CA LYS A 181 12.74 45.11 8.17
C LYS A 181 11.42 45.78 7.72
N ASP A 182 10.30 45.13 8.03
CA ASP A 182 8.93 45.56 7.65
C ASP A 182 8.57 45.54 6.16
N GLU A 183 9.47 45.10 5.28
CA GLU A 183 9.16 44.82 3.89
C GLU A 183 8.95 43.32 3.65
N LEU A 184 7.95 42.99 2.82
CA LEU A 184 7.72 41.63 2.33
C LEU A 184 8.73 41.32 1.23
N SER A 185 9.65 40.42 1.51
CA SER A 185 10.62 39.89 0.54
C SER A 185 10.26 38.46 0.15
N LEU A 186 10.52 38.09 -1.11
CA LEU A 186 10.38 36.72 -1.59
C LEU A 186 11.76 36.06 -1.56
N ASP A 187 11.92 35.08 -0.67
CA ASP A 187 13.09 34.23 -0.58
C ASP A 187 12.80 32.85 -1.20
N LEU A 188 13.85 32.09 -1.50
CA LEU A 188 13.75 30.74 -2.03
C LEU A 188 14.10 29.73 -0.96
N GLU A 189 13.21 28.78 -0.73
CA GLU A 189 13.42 27.64 0.16
C GLU A 189 13.59 26.37 -0.68
N VAL A 190 14.64 25.60 -0.43
CA VAL A 190 14.85 24.32 -1.12
C VAL A 190 13.84 23.28 -0.64
N SER A 191 13.35 22.45 -1.57
CA SER A 191 12.41 21.38 -1.23
C SER A 191 13.07 20.29 -0.37
N PRO A 192 12.28 19.43 0.30
CA PRO A 192 12.78 18.26 1.04
C PRO A 192 13.69 17.37 0.19
N LEU A 193 13.38 17.18 -1.10
CA LEU A 193 14.20 16.42 -2.03
C LEU A 193 15.59 17.04 -2.21
N VAL A 194 15.64 18.35 -2.45
CA VAL A 194 16.89 19.08 -2.67
C VAL A 194 17.70 19.14 -1.37
N ARG A 195 17.05 19.34 -0.22
CA ARG A 195 17.69 19.31 1.09
C ARG A 195 18.33 17.95 1.37
N ALA A 196 17.61 16.85 1.14
CA ALA A 196 18.17 15.51 1.29
C ALA A 196 19.36 15.25 0.37
N ALA A 197 19.29 15.72 -0.89
CA ALA A 197 20.38 15.60 -1.84
C ALA A 197 21.63 16.36 -1.42
N ILE A 198 21.46 17.56 -0.88
CA ILE A 198 22.54 18.39 -0.31
C ILE A 198 23.17 17.69 0.90
N GLU A 199 22.34 17.19 1.83
CA GLU A 199 22.79 16.64 3.11
C GLU A 199 23.22 15.16 3.02
N GLY A 200 23.04 14.51 1.86
CA GLY A 200 23.36 13.10 1.68
C GLY A 200 22.40 12.17 2.44
N LYS A 201 21.17 12.62 2.71
CA LYS A 201 20.17 11.88 3.47
C LYS A 201 19.24 11.08 2.55
N PRO A 202 18.62 10.00 3.05
CA PRO A 202 17.52 9.36 2.35
C PRO A 202 16.32 10.31 2.18
N CYS A 203 15.60 10.15 1.07
CA CYS A 203 14.35 10.86 0.79
C CYS A 203 13.26 9.85 0.39
N ILE A 204 12.08 9.97 1.03
CA ILE A 204 10.88 9.20 0.70
C ILE A 204 9.94 10.06 -0.14
N ILE A 205 9.54 9.55 -1.32
CA ILE A 205 8.56 10.20 -2.20
C ILE A 205 7.35 9.30 -2.36
N ASP A 206 6.19 9.74 -1.88
CA ASP A 206 4.92 9.02 -2.03
C ASP A 206 4.17 9.42 -3.31
N GLU A 207 3.36 8.49 -3.83
CA GLU A 207 2.42 8.68 -4.95
C GLU A 207 3.07 9.10 -6.28
N ILE A 208 4.23 8.55 -6.62
CA ILE A 208 4.94 8.86 -7.88
C ILE A 208 4.11 8.56 -9.14
N ASN A 209 3.12 7.67 -9.07
CA ASN A 209 2.18 7.41 -10.16
C ASN A 209 1.28 8.61 -10.51
N ARG A 210 1.15 9.59 -9.61
CA ARG A 210 0.40 10.84 -9.85
C ARG A 210 1.26 11.97 -10.42
N ALA A 211 2.56 11.75 -10.54
CA ALA A 211 3.48 12.76 -11.03
C ALA A 211 3.25 13.06 -12.52
N SER A 212 3.33 14.34 -12.89
CA SER A 212 3.36 14.74 -14.30
C SER A 212 4.63 14.24 -15.00
N THR A 213 4.59 14.13 -16.33
CA THR A 213 5.75 13.71 -17.15
C THR A 213 6.99 14.59 -16.91
N GLY A 214 6.80 15.90 -16.72
CA GLY A 214 7.88 16.83 -16.40
C GLY A 214 8.55 16.53 -15.05
N VAL A 215 7.76 16.21 -14.02
CA VAL A 215 8.28 15.81 -12.70
C VAL A 215 9.05 14.48 -12.79
N LEU A 216 8.51 13.50 -13.52
CA LEU A 216 9.19 12.22 -13.75
C LEU A 216 10.50 12.39 -14.52
N ALA A 217 10.55 13.31 -15.50
CA ALA A 217 11.77 13.60 -16.25
C ALA A 217 12.89 14.16 -15.35
N VAL A 218 12.55 15.06 -14.43
CA VAL A 218 13.49 15.60 -13.45
C VAL A 218 13.99 14.50 -12.49
N LEU A 219 13.09 13.67 -11.98
CA LEU A 219 13.48 12.55 -11.11
C LEU A 219 14.37 11.54 -11.86
N ASN A 220 14.06 11.24 -13.12
CA ASN A 220 14.91 10.41 -13.99
C ASN A 220 16.31 11.00 -14.15
N HIS A 221 16.43 12.31 -14.37
CA HIS A 221 17.72 12.99 -14.46
C HIS A 221 18.53 12.83 -13.15
N ILE A 222 17.89 13.00 -12.00
CA ILE A 222 18.51 12.83 -10.67
C ILE A 222 19.04 11.41 -10.49
N LEU A 223 18.26 10.40 -10.90
CA LEU A 223 18.66 8.99 -10.81
C LEU A 223 19.88 8.68 -11.69
N GLN A 224 19.95 9.26 -12.90
CA GLN A 224 20.98 8.97 -13.89
C GLN A 224 22.28 9.74 -13.64
N PHE A 225 22.19 11.06 -13.45
CA PHE A 225 23.36 11.94 -13.42
C PHE A 225 23.83 12.29 -12.01
N ARG A 226 23.02 11.96 -10.99
CA ARG A 226 23.26 12.39 -9.59
C ARG A 226 23.50 13.90 -9.46
N GLU A 227 22.75 14.66 -10.24
CA GLU A 227 22.75 16.12 -10.27
C GLU A 227 21.31 16.62 -10.31
N ILE A 228 21.05 17.70 -9.56
CA ILE A 228 19.79 18.44 -9.60
C ILE A 228 20.05 19.77 -10.32
N ILE A 229 19.26 20.03 -11.36
CA ILE A 229 19.23 21.31 -12.08
C ILE A 229 18.02 22.09 -11.58
N LEU A 230 18.28 23.23 -10.96
CA LEU A 230 17.27 24.12 -10.41
C LEU A 230 16.74 25.07 -11.48
N PRO A 231 15.45 25.46 -11.39
CA PRO A 231 14.87 26.43 -12.32
C PRO A 231 15.40 27.85 -12.11
N LYS A 232 15.98 28.13 -10.94
CA LYS A 232 16.58 29.43 -10.57
C LYS A 232 17.88 29.19 -9.81
N LYS A 233 18.83 30.10 -9.97
CA LYS A 233 20.07 30.08 -9.18
C LYS A 233 19.75 30.39 -7.73
N ILE A 234 20.24 29.56 -6.82
CA ILE A 234 20.16 29.78 -5.38
C ILE A 234 21.58 30.01 -4.82
N ARG A 235 21.66 30.70 -3.70
CA ARG A 235 22.93 30.81 -2.96
C ARG A 235 23.08 29.58 -2.07
N TYR A 236 24.04 28.72 -2.42
CA TYR A 236 24.38 27.51 -1.67
C TYR A 236 25.89 27.50 -1.41
N ASN A 237 26.33 27.29 -0.16
CA ASN A 237 27.73 27.38 0.26
C ASN A 237 28.46 28.67 -0.22
N ASN A 238 27.80 29.82 -0.11
CA ASN A 238 28.27 31.14 -0.61
C ASN A 238 28.52 31.23 -2.13
N ILE A 239 28.10 30.23 -2.90
CA ILE A 239 28.18 30.21 -4.36
C ILE A 239 26.77 30.34 -4.94
N LEU A 240 26.63 31.17 -5.97
CA LEU A 240 25.39 31.28 -6.73
C LEU A 240 25.38 30.19 -7.83
N THR A 241 24.58 29.15 -7.65
CA THR A 241 24.52 28.00 -8.56
C THR A 241 23.07 27.61 -8.86
N ASP A 242 22.83 27.11 -10.07
CA ASP A 242 21.61 26.41 -10.50
C ASP A 242 21.80 24.89 -10.51
N ARG A 243 23.00 24.40 -10.21
CA ARG A 243 23.34 22.98 -10.21
C ARG A 243 23.79 22.53 -8.83
N ILE A 244 23.22 21.43 -8.38
CA ILE A 244 23.55 20.77 -7.12
C ILE A 244 24.01 19.35 -7.41
N THR A 245 25.27 19.05 -7.09
CA THR A 245 25.78 17.68 -7.08
C THR A 245 25.27 16.97 -5.84
N ILE A 246 24.73 15.76 -6.01
CA ILE A 246 24.15 14.99 -4.91
C ILE A 246 25.27 14.43 -4.01
N SER A 247 25.13 14.65 -2.69
CA SER A 247 26.07 14.16 -1.69
C SER A 247 26.04 12.62 -1.56
N PRO A 248 27.19 11.98 -1.29
CA PRO A 248 27.24 10.56 -0.98
C PRO A 248 26.31 10.21 0.18
N GLY A 249 25.61 9.08 0.09
CA GLY A 249 24.62 8.65 1.10
C GLY A 249 23.16 8.92 0.71
N PHE A 250 22.91 9.83 -0.23
CA PHE A 250 21.57 10.08 -0.75
C PHE A 250 20.96 8.81 -1.38
N LYS A 251 19.71 8.54 -1.00
CA LYS A 251 18.92 7.38 -1.43
C LYS A 251 17.49 7.80 -1.63
N LEU A 252 16.90 7.41 -2.76
CA LEU A 252 15.48 7.58 -2.99
C LEU A 252 14.74 6.28 -2.68
N VAL A 253 13.69 6.40 -1.87
CA VAL A 253 12.70 5.35 -1.67
C VAL A 253 11.35 5.91 -2.08
N MET A 254 10.75 5.35 -3.12
CA MET A 254 9.48 5.86 -3.65
C MET A 254 8.37 4.85 -3.43
N THR A 255 7.14 5.33 -3.37
CA THR A 255 5.95 4.47 -3.30
C THR A 255 5.00 4.80 -4.45
N MET A 256 4.42 3.76 -5.05
CA MET A 256 3.38 3.91 -6.07
C MET A 256 2.29 2.87 -5.89
N ASN A 257 1.08 3.21 -6.32
CA ASN A 257 0.09 2.19 -6.61
C ASN A 257 0.42 1.55 -7.97
N PRO A 258 0.12 0.25 -8.16
CA PRO A 258 0.35 -0.39 -9.44
C PRO A 258 -0.40 0.36 -10.55
N PRO A 259 0.18 0.48 -11.74
CA PRO A 259 -0.50 1.10 -12.87
C PRO A 259 -1.77 0.31 -13.17
N GLN A 260 -2.93 0.97 -13.10
CA GLN A 260 -4.20 0.33 -13.44
C GLN A 260 -4.26 0.14 -14.97
N GLN A 261 -4.75 -1.00 -15.44
CA GLN A 261 -4.81 -1.35 -16.86
C GLN A 261 -5.57 -0.32 -17.73
N HIS A 262 -6.39 0.54 -17.12
CA HIS A 262 -7.28 1.48 -17.80
C HIS A 262 -6.89 2.96 -17.67
N THR A 263 -5.87 3.30 -16.88
CA THR A 263 -5.33 4.67 -16.84
C THR A 263 -4.10 4.72 -17.72
N GLY A 264 -4.06 5.67 -18.67
CA GLY A 264 -3.01 5.79 -19.67
C GLY A 264 -1.63 5.61 -19.06
N ILE A 265 -1.03 4.44 -19.32
CA ILE A 265 0.24 4.06 -18.73
C ILE A 265 1.26 5.07 -19.22
N ASN A 266 1.71 5.93 -18.32
CA ASN A 266 2.74 6.90 -18.63
C ASN A 266 4.00 6.11 -18.99
N GLN A 267 4.37 6.08 -20.27
CA GLN A 267 5.49 5.28 -20.78
C GLN A 267 6.80 5.60 -20.05
N MET A 268 6.96 6.84 -19.56
CA MET A 268 8.13 7.22 -18.74
C MET A 268 8.20 6.51 -17.40
N LEU A 269 7.08 5.99 -16.86
CA LEU A 269 7.10 5.18 -15.63
C LEU A 269 7.80 3.84 -15.85
N ALA A 270 7.70 3.22 -17.04
CA ALA A 270 8.41 1.97 -17.33
C ALA A 270 9.94 2.16 -17.30
N ASP A 271 10.44 3.17 -18.01
CA ASP A 271 11.87 3.54 -17.99
C ASP A 271 12.35 3.93 -16.59
N PHE A 272 11.47 4.57 -15.82
CA PHE A 272 11.74 4.95 -14.43
C PHE A 272 11.88 3.72 -13.52
N MET A 273 10.99 2.73 -13.69
CA MET A 273 11.01 1.48 -12.92
C MET A 273 12.27 0.66 -13.21
N ASP A 274 12.74 0.60 -14.45
CA ASP A 274 13.94 -0.17 -14.85
C ASP A 274 15.22 0.29 -14.13
N ARG A 275 15.28 1.57 -13.73
CA ARG A 275 16.43 2.15 -13.02
C ARG A 275 16.37 1.96 -11.50
N MET A 276 15.23 1.49 -10.99
CA MET A 276 14.94 1.35 -9.57
C MET A 276 14.95 -0.12 -9.16
N TYR A 277 15.26 -0.39 -7.90
CA TYR A 277 15.04 -1.70 -7.32
C TYR A 277 13.57 -1.81 -6.89
N CYS A 278 12.76 -2.48 -7.72
CA CYS A 278 11.33 -2.62 -7.50
C CYS A 278 11.01 -3.74 -6.51
N VAL A 279 10.20 -3.41 -5.50
CA VAL A 279 9.68 -4.34 -4.49
C VAL A 279 8.17 -4.28 -4.52
N TRP A 280 7.56 -5.40 -4.87
CA TRP A 280 6.11 -5.58 -4.84
C TRP A 280 5.62 -5.89 -3.44
N ILE A 281 4.53 -5.22 -3.06
CA ILE A 281 3.88 -5.31 -1.75
C ILE A 281 2.40 -5.58 -1.97
N ASP A 282 2.00 -6.79 -1.61
CA ASP A 282 0.60 -7.21 -1.61
C ASP A 282 -0.02 -7.06 -0.22
N TYR A 283 -1.32 -7.33 -0.12
CA TYR A 283 -1.98 -7.45 1.17
C TYR A 283 -1.41 -8.63 1.96
N LEU A 284 -1.46 -8.50 3.29
CA LEU A 284 -1.00 -9.57 4.18
C LEU A 284 -1.85 -10.84 4.00
N PRO A 285 -1.25 -12.03 4.11
CA PRO A 285 -2.00 -13.27 4.20
C PRO A 285 -3.06 -13.20 5.30
N PRO A 286 -4.27 -13.78 5.12
CA PRO A 286 -5.38 -13.63 6.07
C PRO A 286 -5.05 -13.96 7.54
N GLU A 287 -4.26 -15.01 7.78
CA GLU A 287 -3.87 -15.40 9.14
C GLU A 287 -2.80 -14.46 9.73
N GLU A 288 -1.91 -13.90 8.91
CA GLU A 288 -0.96 -12.87 9.35
C GLU A 288 -1.68 -11.54 9.63
N GLU A 289 -2.62 -11.14 8.77
CA GLU A 289 -3.46 -9.94 8.96
C GLU A 289 -4.30 -10.05 10.24
N ARG A 290 -4.87 -11.24 10.51
CA ARG A 290 -5.60 -11.53 11.75
C ARG A 290 -4.70 -11.40 12.98
N SER A 291 -3.50 -11.97 12.93
CA SER A 291 -2.55 -11.92 14.04
C SER A 291 -2.09 -10.49 14.30
N LEU A 292 -1.82 -9.71 13.25
CA LEU A 292 -1.51 -8.29 13.32
C LEU A 292 -2.64 -7.50 14.01
N LEU A 293 -3.88 -7.64 13.54
CA LEU A 293 -5.02 -6.90 14.07
C LEU A 293 -5.31 -7.26 15.54
N LYS A 294 -5.10 -8.51 15.93
CA LYS A 294 -5.14 -8.93 17.35
C LYS A 294 -4.06 -8.27 18.20
N ASN A 295 -2.83 -8.23 17.70
CA ASN A 295 -1.73 -7.58 18.41
C ASN A 295 -2.01 -6.08 18.59
N ILE A 296 -2.56 -5.43 17.56
CA ILE A 296 -2.99 -4.02 17.65
C ILE A 296 -4.08 -3.87 18.71
N TRP A 297 -5.11 -4.74 18.70
CA TRP A 297 -6.18 -4.74 19.72
C TRP A 297 -5.64 -4.90 21.15
N TYR A 298 -4.69 -5.81 21.35
CA TYR A 298 -4.04 -6.01 22.65
C TYR A 298 -3.24 -4.80 23.10
N ASN A 299 -2.46 -4.20 22.18
CA ASN A 299 -1.64 -3.02 22.48
C ASN A 299 -2.47 -1.79 22.83
N ILE A 300 -3.68 -1.68 22.29
CA ILE A 300 -4.64 -0.65 22.70
C ILE A 300 -5.41 -1.03 23.97
N GLY A 301 -5.16 -2.18 24.61
CA GLY A 301 -5.81 -2.59 25.86
C GLY A 301 -7.23 -3.13 25.69
N GLY A 302 -7.52 -3.76 24.54
CA GLY A 302 -8.79 -4.44 24.31
C GLY A 302 -8.81 -5.85 24.92
N ASP A 303 -9.96 -6.25 25.49
CA ASP A 303 -10.15 -7.58 26.06
C ASP A 303 -10.35 -8.66 24.97
N THR A 304 -9.73 -9.82 25.16
CA THR A 304 -9.77 -10.98 24.24
C THR A 304 -10.69 -12.11 24.74
N THR A 305 -11.29 -11.96 25.91
CA THR A 305 -12.17 -12.96 26.53
C THR A 305 -13.52 -13.11 25.83
N THR A 306 -13.87 -12.19 24.92
CA THR A 306 -15.05 -12.31 24.07
C THR A 306 -14.76 -13.30 22.94
N ALA A 307 -15.17 -14.56 23.10
CA ALA A 307 -15.05 -15.61 22.07
C ALA A 307 -15.57 -15.20 20.67
N ASN A 308 -16.42 -14.16 20.61
CA ASN A 308 -16.97 -13.61 19.38
C ASN A 308 -15.97 -12.74 18.60
N PHE A 309 -15.05 -12.02 19.27
CA PHE A 309 -14.18 -11.04 18.62
C PHE A 309 -13.28 -11.67 17.54
N ASP A 310 -12.68 -12.81 17.86
CA ASP A 310 -11.82 -13.53 16.94
C ASP A 310 -12.56 -14.07 15.71
N THR A 311 -13.78 -14.54 15.93
CA THR A 311 -14.66 -15.06 14.87
C THR A 311 -15.14 -13.92 13.96
N GLU A 312 -15.53 -12.79 14.54
CA GLU A 312 -15.92 -11.58 13.82
C GLU A 312 -14.74 -11.01 13.01
N LEU A 313 -13.53 -10.99 13.58
CA LEU A 313 -12.32 -10.55 12.88
C LEU A 313 -12.01 -11.44 11.67
N ARG A 314 -12.15 -12.77 11.81
CA ARG A 314 -11.98 -13.69 10.69
C ARG A 314 -12.97 -13.40 9.55
N LYS A 315 -14.23 -13.11 9.88
CA LYS A 315 -15.26 -12.73 8.89
C LYS A 315 -14.94 -11.42 8.18
N LEU A 316 -14.45 -10.42 8.91
CA LEU A 316 -14.04 -9.15 8.30
C LEU A 316 -12.89 -9.34 7.32
N ILE A 317 -11.92 -10.19 7.66
CA ILE A 317 -10.79 -10.48 6.78
C ILE A 317 -11.24 -11.29 5.57
N SER A 318 -12.17 -12.25 5.71
CA SER A 318 -12.72 -12.96 4.55
C SER A 318 -13.46 -12.03 3.60
N ILE A 319 -14.28 -11.11 4.14
CA ILE A 319 -14.93 -10.07 3.35
C ILE A 319 -13.91 -9.19 2.64
N ALA A 320 -12.88 -8.73 3.37
CA ALA A 320 -11.82 -7.92 2.78
C ALA A 320 -11.10 -8.66 1.65
N THR A 321 -10.79 -9.95 1.83
CA THR A 321 -10.16 -10.80 0.82
C THR A 321 -11.02 -10.89 -0.44
N ILE A 322 -12.31 -11.18 -0.29
CA ILE A 322 -13.26 -11.23 -1.42
C ILE A 322 -13.31 -9.88 -2.16
N THR A 323 -13.37 -8.76 -1.44
CA THR A 323 -13.39 -7.43 -2.08
C THR A 323 -12.08 -7.09 -2.80
N ARG A 324 -10.94 -7.63 -2.34
CA ARG A 324 -9.63 -7.44 -2.98
C ARG A 324 -9.52 -8.26 -4.27
N ASP A 325 -10.09 -9.47 -4.29
CA ASP A 325 -10.08 -10.36 -5.45
C ASP A 325 -11.08 -9.90 -6.54
N GLN A 326 -12.17 -9.24 -6.14
CA GLN A 326 -13.20 -8.72 -7.05
C GLN A 326 -12.88 -7.36 -7.69
N ASP A 327 -11.82 -6.67 -7.26
CA ASP A 327 -11.40 -5.33 -7.74
C ASP A 327 -10.79 -5.37 -9.18
N MET A 328 -11.10 -6.40 -9.96
CA MET A 328 -10.60 -6.66 -11.33
C MET A 328 -11.46 -6.02 -12.44
N GLY A 329 -12.26 -4.99 -12.15
CA GLY A 329 -13.03 -4.34 -13.23
C GLY A 329 -14.08 -3.28 -12.86
N GLU A 330 -14.50 -3.16 -11.61
CA GLU A 330 -15.42 -2.09 -11.17
C GLU A 330 -14.74 -1.10 -10.23
N PRO A 331 -15.21 0.17 -10.12
CA PRO A 331 -14.64 1.18 -9.22
C PRO A 331 -14.99 0.93 -7.75
N GLN A 332 -15.01 -0.33 -7.31
CA GLN A 332 -15.31 -0.71 -5.94
C GLN A 332 -14.02 -0.77 -5.12
N ARG A 333 -13.60 0.36 -4.54
CA ARG A 333 -12.40 0.40 -3.66
C ARG A 333 -12.36 -0.79 -2.69
N ALA A 334 -11.40 -1.70 -2.87
CA ALA A 334 -11.17 -2.82 -1.97
C ALA A 334 -10.90 -2.39 -0.52
N ILE A 335 -11.27 -3.26 0.44
CA ILE A 335 -11.02 -3.00 1.86
C ILE A 335 -9.54 -3.21 2.16
N SER A 336 -8.84 -2.11 2.44
CA SER A 336 -7.42 -2.15 2.79
C SER A 336 -7.14 -2.57 4.24
N THR A 337 -5.94 -3.08 4.51
CA THR A 337 -5.46 -3.36 5.88
C THR A 337 -5.52 -2.13 6.78
N ARG A 338 -5.24 -0.93 6.25
CA ARG A 338 -5.41 0.34 6.97
C ARG A 338 -6.87 0.57 7.40
N SER A 339 -7.84 0.22 6.55
CA SER A 339 -9.26 0.35 6.88
C SER A 339 -9.64 -0.59 8.01
N LEU A 340 -9.14 -1.83 7.99
CA LEU A 340 -9.36 -2.80 9.07
C LEU A 340 -8.70 -2.37 10.38
N GLU A 341 -7.48 -1.82 10.32
CA GLU A 341 -6.81 -1.26 11.51
C GLU A 341 -7.63 -0.13 12.13
N LYS A 342 -8.10 0.83 11.33
CA LYS A 342 -9.00 1.89 11.81
C LYS A 342 -10.25 1.31 12.46
N LEU A 343 -10.83 0.29 11.85
CA LEU A 343 -12.03 -0.38 12.35
C LEU A 343 -11.79 -0.96 13.76
N VAL A 344 -10.66 -1.63 13.97
CA VAL A 344 -10.25 -2.14 15.30
C VAL A 344 -10.11 -1.00 16.32
N HIS A 345 -9.54 0.14 15.94
CA HIS A 345 -9.47 1.31 16.81
C HIS A 345 -10.87 1.88 17.15
N PHE A 346 -11.75 2.01 16.17
CA PHE A 346 -13.13 2.48 16.38
C PHE A 346 -13.94 1.53 17.25
N LYS A 347 -13.77 0.21 17.09
CA LYS A 347 -14.46 -0.77 17.93
C LYS A 347 -14.09 -0.62 19.41
N LYS A 348 -12.86 -0.22 19.71
CA LYS A 348 -12.44 0.07 21.09
C LYS A 348 -13.17 1.30 21.65
N GLU A 349 -13.27 2.35 20.85
CA GLU A 349 -13.95 3.60 21.26
C GLU A 349 -15.47 3.40 21.39
N TYR A 350 -16.04 2.53 20.54
CA TYR A 350 -17.47 2.21 20.49
C TYR A 350 -17.74 0.70 20.59
N PRO A 351 -17.60 0.08 21.77
CA PRO A 351 -17.73 -1.38 21.91
C PRO A 351 -19.12 -1.94 21.57
N LYS A 352 -20.16 -1.12 21.74
CA LYS A 352 -21.57 -1.50 21.53
C LYS A 352 -21.99 -1.53 20.07
N GLU A 353 -21.29 -0.81 19.20
CA GLU A 353 -21.61 -0.72 17.78
C GLU A 353 -21.23 -2.01 17.04
N HIS A 354 -22.06 -2.45 16.10
CA HIS A 354 -21.77 -3.65 15.34
C HIS A 354 -20.66 -3.40 14.30
N TRP A 355 -19.87 -4.44 13.96
CA TRP A 355 -18.75 -4.30 13.03
C TRP A 355 -19.19 -3.82 11.64
N LEU A 356 -20.37 -4.24 11.17
CA LEU A 356 -20.95 -3.79 9.91
C LEU A 356 -21.27 -2.29 9.92
N ASP A 357 -21.79 -1.77 11.04
CA ASP A 357 -22.13 -0.36 11.16
C ASP A 357 -20.86 0.49 11.13
N ILE A 358 -19.83 0.09 11.88
CA ILE A 358 -18.52 0.77 11.85
C ILE A 358 -17.88 0.67 10.45
N LEU A 359 -17.94 -0.49 9.80
CA LEU A 359 -17.43 -0.67 8.44
C LEU A 359 -18.17 0.22 7.45
N SER A 360 -19.49 0.35 7.59
CA SER A 360 -20.31 1.24 6.77
C SER A 360 -19.97 2.72 6.97
N MET A 361 -19.72 3.13 8.22
CA MET A 361 -19.29 4.49 8.54
C MET A 361 -17.90 4.79 7.95
N LEU A 362 -16.96 3.84 8.05
CA LEU A 362 -15.59 4.00 7.57
C LEU A 362 -15.44 3.91 6.06
N THR A 363 -16.27 3.12 5.41
CA THR A 363 -16.37 3.07 3.94
C THR A 363 -17.22 4.23 3.40
N GLY A 364 -17.97 4.93 4.26
CA GLY A 364 -18.89 6.01 3.94
C GLY A 364 -18.31 7.43 3.93
N VAL A 365 -17.00 7.64 4.14
CA VAL A 365 -16.38 8.97 3.98
C VAL A 365 -15.81 9.12 2.56
N GLU A 366 -16.73 9.16 1.61
CA GLU A 366 -16.67 9.88 0.31
C GLU A 366 -17.98 9.57 -0.45
N GLY A 367 -19.12 9.98 0.11
CA GLY A 367 -20.43 9.97 -0.56
C GLY A 367 -21.05 8.57 -0.77
N ALA A 368 -22.09 8.26 0.00
CA ALA A 368 -22.98 7.11 -0.18
C ALA A 368 -22.27 5.74 -0.31
N VAL A 369 -22.30 4.94 0.75
CA VAL A 369 -22.17 3.47 0.57
C VAL A 369 -23.29 3.09 -0.40
N SER A 370 -22.94 2.59 -1.59
CA SER A 370 -23.96 2.13 -2.53
C SER A 370 -24.82 1.08 -1.79
N PRO A 371 -26.16 1.14 -1.89
CA PRO A 371 -27.02 0.14 -1.26
C PRO A 371 -26.63 -1.29 -1.62
N GLU A 372 -26.07 -1.47 -2.82
CA GLU A 372 -25.49 -2.71 -3.35
C GLU A 372 -24.27 -3.22 -2.57
N LYS A 373 -23.36 -2.32 -2.14
CA LYS A 373 -22.23 -2.71 -1.29
C LYS A 373 -22.72 -3.16 0.08
N MET A 374 -23.68 -2.43 0.65
CA MET A 374 -24.25 -2.80 1.94
C MET A 374 -24.97 -4.15 1.86
N SER A 375 -25.76 -4.40 0.81
CA SER A 375 -26.45 -5.69 0.63
C SER A 375 -25.47 -6.83 0.34
N PHE A 376 -24.37 -6.59 -0.38
CA PHE A 376 -23.29 -7.55 -0.54
C PHE A 376 -22.62 -7.88 0.81
N PHE A 377 -22.31 -6.85 1.62
CA PHE A 377 -21.71 -7.06 2.94
C PHE A 377 -22.64 -7.80 3.89
N ILE A 378 -23.91 -7.42 3.94
CA ILE A 378 -24.92 -8.10 4.77
C ILE A 378 -25.09 -9.55 4.32
N SER A 379 -25.25 -9.80 3.02
CA SER A 379 -25.41 -11.18 2.50
C SER A 379 -24.18 -12.05 2.72
N THR A 380 -22.97 -11.50 2.61
CA THR A 380 -21.71 -12.23 2.90
C THR A 380 -21.53 -12.46 4.39
N TRP A 381 -21.90 -11.49 5.22
CA TRP A 381 -21.86 -11.62 6.69
C TRP A 381 -22.85 -12.68 7.19
N ASP A 382 -24.06 -12.69 6.65
CA ASP A 382 -25.14 -13.59 7.05
C ASP A 382 -24.96 -15.01 6.48
N SER A 383 -24.49 -15.17 5.24
CA SER A 383 -24.18 -16.49 4.66
C SER A 383 -23.04 -17.22 5.39
N SER A 384 -22.17 -16.48 6.08
CA SER A 384 -21.14 -17.05 6.95
C SER A 384 -21.65 -17.50 8.33
N ASN A 385 -22.96 -17.36 8.61
CA ASN A 385 -23.61 -17.72 9.87
C ASN A 385 -24.61 -18.88 9.69
N THR A 386 -24.25 -20.06 10.19
CA THR A 386 -25.23 -21.02 10.78
C THR A 386 -25.63 -20.55 12.17
N PHE A 387 -26.17 -19.33 12.27
CA PHE A 387 -26.88 -18.82 13.44
C PHE A 387 -28.01 -17.93 12.97
N SER A 388 -29.20 -18.52 12.90
CA SER A 388 -30.45 -17.78 12.88
C SER A 388 -30.61 -17.06 14.22
N ASN A 389 -30.33 -15.76 14.25
CA ASN A 389 -30.99 -14.88 15.19
C ASN A 389 -31.62 -13.76 14.39
N GLN A 390 -32.93 -13.62 14.59
CA GLN A 390 -33.76 -12.58 13.99
C GLN A 390 -33.08 -11.23 14.19
N ILE A 391 -32.76 -10.58 13.07
CA ILE A 391 -32.41 -9.16 13.05
C ILE A 391 -33.70 -8.40 13.34
N GLU A 392 -33.96 -8.06 14.61
CA GLU A 392 -34.89 -6.96 14.90
C GLU A 392 -34.23 -5.67 14.40
N SER A 393 -34.60 -5.28 13.18
CA SER A 393 -34.28 -3.97 12.65
C SER A 393 -34.89 -2.92 13.57
N PRO A 394 -34.18 -1.83 13.94
CA PRO A 394 -34.85 -0.71 14.60
C PRO A 394 -35.94 -0.20 13.65
N HIS A 395 -37.20 -0.27 14.06
CA HIS A 395 -38.34 0.18 13.26
C HIS A 395 -38.24 1.67 12.99
N ILE A 396 -37.75 2.05 11.80
CA ILE A 396 -37.86 3.41 11.29
C ILE A 396 -39.19 3.48 10.53
N ARG A 397 -40.17 4.19 11.10
CA ARG A 397 -41.41 4.55 10.39
C ARG A 397 -41.34 6.03 10.04
N LEU A 398 -41.40 6.31 8.74
CA LEU A 398 -41.55 7.65 8.19
C LEU A 398 -43.03 7.89 7.91
N ASP A 399 -43.68 8.71 8.72
CA ASP A 399 -45.05 9.15 8.45
C ASP A 399 -45.02 10.50 7.72
N ILE A 400 -45.18 10.43 6.40
CA ILE A 400 -44.99 11.56 5.48
C ILE A 400 -46.09 12.63 5.67
N ALA A 401 -47.21 12.27 6.31
CA ALA A 401 -48.33 13.19 6.51
C ALA A 401 -48.11 14.19 7.67
N SER A 402 -47.28 13.86 8.67
CA SER A 402 -47.12 14.63 9.91
C SER A 402 -45.76 15.32 10.05
N GLY A 403 -44.81 15.05 9.13
CA GLY A 403 -43.48 15.67 9.16
C GLY A 403 -42.62 15.24 10.36
N THR A 404 -42.94 14.09 10.96
CA THR A 404 -42.21 13.51 12.08
C THR A 404 -41.50 12.20 11.70
N LEU A 405 -40.35 11.96 12.33
CA LEU A 405 -39.55 10.74 12.17
C LEU A 405 -39.47 10.04 13.52
N GLU A 406 -39.84 8.76 13.59
CA GLU A 406 -39.67 7.96 14.80
C GLU A 406 -38.54 6.94 14.60
N ALA A 407 -37.54 6.99 15.49
CA ALA A 407 -36.40 6.08 15.48
C ALA A 407 -36.03 5.71 16.93
N GLY A 408 -36.02 4.40 17.24
CA GLY A 408 -35.62 3.90 18.56
C GLY A 408 -36.50 4.37 19.73
N GLY A 409 -37.80 4.58 19.50
CA GLY A 409 -38.76 5.05 20.52
C GLY A 409 -38.70 6.55 20.82
N LYS A 410 -38.02 7.34 19.99
CA LYS A 410 -37.97 8.81 20.07
C LYS A 410 -38.60 9.42 18.82
N ILE A 411 -39.43 10.45 19.00
CA ILE A 411 -40.17 11.14 17.94
C ILE A 411 -39.47 12.47 17.63
N TRP A 412 -39.14 12.69 16.37
CA TRP A 412 -38.42 13.85 15.88
C TRP A 412 -39.37 14.67 15.02
N SER A 413 -39.49 15.98 15.24
CA SER A 413 -40.33 16.87 14.44
C SER A 413 -39.55 18.08 13.93
N ARG A 414 -39.96 18.62 12.79
CA ARG A 414 -39.33 19.78 12.16
C ARG A 414 -39.84 21.08 12.81
N LYS A 415 -38.96 21.92 13.35
CA LYS A 415 -39.33 23.27 13.84
C LYS A 415 -39.63 24.19 12.65
N ASP A 416 -40.67 25.03 12.82
CA ASP A 416 -41.38 25.79 11.78
C ASP A 416 -40.54 26.45 10.67
N ASN A 417 -41.02 26.29 9.43
CA ASN A 417 -40.46 26.84 8.18
C ASN A 417 -40.81 28.33 7.96
N ASN A 418 -40.54 29.22 8.93
CA ASN A 418 -40.78 30.65 8.70
C ASN A 418 -39.52 31.33 8.10
N VAL A 419 -39.56 31.55 6.78
CA VAL A 419 -38.42 31.96 5.92
C VAL A 419 -37.84 33.36 6.25
N ARG A 420 -38.48 34.14 7.15
CA ARG A 420 -38.07 35.53 7.43
C ARG A 420 -36.88 35.72 8.38
N SER A 421 -36.39 34.70 9.08
CA SER A 421 -35.23 34.84 9.99
C SER A 421 -33.86 34.52 9.36
N ARG A 422 -33.81 34.08 8.09
CA ARG A 422 -32.58 33.55 7.46
C ARG A 422 -31.48 34.56 7.12
N TYR A 423 -31.71 35.87 7.24
CA TYR A 423 -30.81 36.87 6.65
C TYR A 423 -30.04 37.77 7.62
N PHE A 424 -30.24 37.70 8.94
CA PHE A 424 -29.65 38.69 9.87
C PHE A 424 -28.92 38.18 11.12
N SER A 425 -28.63 36.89 11.25
CA SER A 425 -27.70 36.40 12.28
C SER A 425 -26.75 35.35 11.71
N GLY A 426 -25.47 35.46 12.07
CA GLY A 426 -24.35 34.73 11.46
C GLY A 426 -24.44 33.20 11.55
N ILE A 427 -23.56 32.56 10.77
CA ILE A 427 -23.51 31.12 10.45
C ILE A 427 -23.40 30.19 11.67
N GLU A 428 -23.16 30.69 12.88
CA GLU A 428 -23.01 29.85 14.09
C GLU A 428 -24.31 29.36 14.74
N GLN A 429 -25.50 29.69 14.22
CA GLN A 429 -26.78 29.23 14.79
C GLN A 429 -27.64 28.36 13.86
N ASN A 430 -27.16 28.01 12.67
CA ASN A 430 -28.04 27.49 11.61
C ASN A 430 -28.09 25.97 11.43
N ASP A 431 -27.44 25.16 12.26
CA ASP A 431 -27.68 23.72 12.24
C ASP A 431 -27.41 23.08 13.60
N ARG A 432 -28.41 22.32 14.08
CA ARG A 432 -28.38 21.32 15.18
C ARG A 432 -28.47 21.83 16.62
N ILE A 433 -29.70 22.06 17.10
CA ILE A 433 -30.08 21.89 18.53
C ILE A 433 -31.52 21.34 18.53
N ILE A 434 -31.75 20.02 18.69
CA ILE A 434 -31.98 19.25 19.94
C ILE A 434 -33.05 19.88 20.84
N ASP A 435 -34.28 19.35 20.78
CA ASP A 435 -35.15 19.24 21.96
C ASP A 435 -35.35 17.73 22.19
N LEU A 436 -35.13 17.28 23.43
CA LEU A 436 -35.19 15.88 23.87
C LEU A 436 -36.63 15.43 24.12
#